data_AF-A0A8H4LTU1-F1
#
_entry.id   AF-A0A8H4LTU1-F1
#
_cell.length_a   1.000
_cell.length_b   1.000
_cell.length_c   1.000
_cell.angle_alpha   90.00
_cell.angle_beta   90.00
_cell.angle_gamma   90.00
#
_symmetry.space_group_name_H-M   'P 1'
#
loop_
_entity.id
_entity.type
_entity.pdbx_description
1 polymer ?
#
loop_
_entity_poly.entity_id
_entity_poly.type
_entity_poly.pdbx_seq_one_letter_code
_entity_poly.pdbx_strand_id
1 'polypeptide(L)'
;MARFAGGSGCDIDSHFSNNQLVFDTTFCGDWAGNPDVWGSDKTCAAKAATCDDYVAANPGEFRDAFWEINSIKVFQQGRSGGKKPQATQRPPKTTQRPPKTAQPPRQTQGPKSPHPPPRQPQQTQQPHPGWGDSGYGYQPAQPFQSQRWRA
;
A
#
# COMPACT_ATOMS: atom_id res chain seq x y z
N MET A 1 23.96 12.10 7.42
CA MET A 1 23.21 11.56 8.59
C MET A 1 22.04 12.50 8.82
N ALA A 2 20.82 11.96 8.93
CA ALA A 2 19.64 12.76 9.29
C ALA A 2 19.46 12.80 10.82
N ARG A 3 18.99 13.93 11.36
CA ARG A 3 18.64 14.11 12.77
C ARG A 3 17.41 15.01 12.88
N PHE A 4 16.35 14.51 13.52
CA PHE A 4 15.11 15.24 13.76
C PHE A 4 14.88 15.26 15.28
N ALA A 5 15.12 16.39 15.93
CA ALA A 5 15.18 16.48 17.40
C ALA A 5 13.97 17.19 18.05
N GLY A 6 13.01 17.66 17.24
CA GLY A 6 11.88 18.46 17.71
C GLY A 6 12.32 19.87 18.11
N GLY A 7 11.57 20.49 19.02
CA GLY A 7 11.90 21.80 19.60
C GLY A 7 10.66 22.68 19.76
N SER A 8 10.87 23.99 19.91
CA SER A 8 9.78 24.96 20.09
C SER A 8 8.74 24.97 18.96
N GLY A 9 9.09 24.48 17.77
CA GLY A 9 8.19 24.36 16.62
C GLY A 9 7.70 22.94 16.32
N CYS A 10 8.09 21.93 17.10
CA CYS A 10 7.69 20.54 16.87
C CYS A 10 7.80 19.72 18.15
N ASP A 11 6.64 19.43 18.75
CA ASP A 11 6.51 18.43 19.81
C ASP A 11 6.37 17.05 19.17
N ILE A 12 7.50 16.34 19.04
CA ILE A 12 7.56 15.01 18.41
C ILE A 12 6.64 14.02 19.12
N ASP A 13 6.57 14.05 20.45
CA ASP A 13 5.81 13.07 21.22
C ASP A 13 4.29 13.21 20.98
N SER A 14 3.83 14.41 20.59
CA SER A 14 2.44 14.66 20.20
C SER A 14 2.07 14.15 18.81
N HIS A 15 3.05 13.97 17.92
CA HIS A 15 2.82 13.63 16.51
C HIS A 15 3.06 12.14 16.18
N PHE A 16 3.88 11.45 16.98
CA PHE A 16 4.26 10.06 16.71
C PHE A 16 3.90 9.16 17.90
N SER A 17 2.97 8.22 17.68
CA SER A 17 2.56 7.29 18.74
C SER A 17 2.21 5.92 18.16
N ASN A 18 2.58 4.86 18.89
CA ASN A 18 2.20 3.47 18.59
C ASN A 18 2.38 3.05 17.13
N ASN A 19 3.48 3.47 16.51
CA ASN A 19 3.75 3.21 15.10
C ASN A 19 3.94 1.71 14.83
N GLN A 20 3.58 1.31 13.61
CA GLN A 20 3.83 -0.03 13.09
C GLN A 20 5.00 0.02 12.10
N LEU A 21 5.80 -1.05 12.09
CA LEU A 21 6.80 -1.23 11.05
C LEU A 21 6.12 -1.73 9.78
N VAL A 22 6.39 -1.06 8.65
CA VAL A 22 5.88 -1.42 7.33
C VAL A 22 7.07 -1.60 6.39
N PHE A 23 7.07 -2.71 5.65
CA PHE A 23 7.96 -2.93 4.52
C PHE A 23 7.09 -3.06 3.28
N ASP A 24 7.33 -2.21 2.29
CA ASP A 24 6.67 -2.27 1.01
C ASP A 24 7.67 -2.00 -0.11
N THR A 25 7.31 -2.49 -1.29
CA THR A 25 7.89 -2.08 -2.57
C THR A 25 6.69 -1.77 -3.45
N THR A 26 6.45 -0.49 -3.70
CA THR A 26 5.43 -0.03 -4.63
C THR A 26 6.07 0.49 -5.92
N PHE A 27 5.29 0.52 -6.99
CA PHE A 27 5.72 1.06 -8.28
C PHE A 27 4.88 2.26 -8.66
N CYS A 28 5.54 3.25 -9.24
CA CYS A 28 4.92 4.47 -9.73
C CYS A 28 4.17 5.22 -8.62
N GLY A 29 2.84 5.16 -8.63
CA GLY A 29 1.99 5.83 -7.65
C GLY A 29 2.20 7.34 -7.62
N ASP A 30 1.75 7.97 -6.54
CA ASP A 30 1.68 9.43 -6.42
C ASP A 30 3.03 10.13 -6.55
N TRP A 31 4.13 9.45 -6.20
CA TRP A 31 5.46 10.02 -6.26
C TRP A 31 6.27 9.57 -7.48
N ALA A 32 6.63 8.29 -7.58
CA ALA A 32 7.49 7.81 -8.66
C ALA A 32 6.77 7.80 -10.03
N GLY A 33 5.44 7.73 -10.04
CA GLY A 33 4.62 7.81 -11.24
C GLY A 33 4.30 9.25 -11.66
N ASN A 34 4.58 10.24 -10.82
CA ASN A 34 4.34 11.64 -11.16
C ASN A 34 5.17 12.01 -12.41
N PRO A 35 4.55 12.54 -13.48
CA PRO A 35 5.25 12.89 -14.73
C PRO A 35 6.43 13.85 -14.55
N ASP A 36 6.36 14.77 -13.58
CA ASP A 36 7.45 15.72 -13.31
C ASP A 36 8.62 15.04 -12.58
N VAL A 37 8.38 13.92 -11.90
CA VAL A 37 9.42 13.12 -11.23
C VAL A 37 10.00 12.10 -12.19
N TRP A 38 9.16 11.29 -12.84
CA TRP A 38 9.59 10.31 -13.85
C TRP A 38 10.29 10.97 -15.04
N GLY A 39 9.71 12.05 -15.56
CA GLY A 39 10.20 12.76 -16.74
C GLY A 39 11.44 13.63 -16.47
N SER A 40 11.68 14.04 -15.22
CA SER A 40 12.89 14.80 -14.88
C SER A 40 14.13 13.91 -14.70
N ASP A 41 13.95 12.64 -14.36
CA ASP A 41 15.05 11.68 -14.35
C ASP A 41 15.39 11.22 -15.77
N LYS A 42 16.57 11.62 -16.25
CA LYS A 42 17.03 11.31 -17.62
C LYS A 42 17.14 9.82 -17.92
N THR A 43 17.35 8.99 -16.90
CA THR A 43 17.50 7.53 -17.08
C THR A 43 16.13 6.88 -17.24
N CYS A 44 15.16 7.25 -16.39
CA CYS A 44 13.81 6.73 -16.41
C CYS A 44 13.02 7.27 -17.61
N ALA A 45 13.10 8.57 -17.90
CA ALA A 45 12.44 9.17 -19.06
C ALA A 45 12.90 8.57 -20.40
N ALA A 46 14.14 8.09 -20.49
CA ALA A 46 14.65 7.41 -21.68
C ALA A 46 14.12 5.97 -21.84
N LYS A 47 13.60 5.36 -20.76
CA LYS A 47 13.11 3.98 -20.75
C LYS A 47 11.66 3.86 -21.22
N ALA A 48 10.79 4.81 -20.85
CA ALA A 48 9.42 4.90 -21.35
C ALA A 48 8.84 6.30 -21.12
N ALA A 49 7.75 6.62 -21.82
CA ALA A 49 7.04 7.88 -21.67
C ALA A 49 6.42 8.03 -20.27
N THR A 50 5.92 6.94 -19.68
CA THR A 50 5.35 6.92 -18.33
C THR A 50 5.93 5.78 -17.50
N CYS A 51 5.92 5.94 -16.18
CA CYS A 51 6.35 4.91 -15.25
C CYS A 51 5.51 3.63 -15.41
N ASP A 52 4.19 3.76 -15.52
CA ASP A 52 3.28 2.62 -15.59
C ASP A 52 3.52 1.78 -16.85
N ASP A 53 3.78 2.43 -18.00
CA ASP A 53 4.12 1.74 -19.24
C ASP A 53 5.41 0.93 -19.10
N TYR A 54 6.43 1.51 -18.44
CA TYR A 54 7.69 0.80 -18.21
C TYR A 54 7.50 -0.42 -17.31
N VAL A 55 6.82 -0.25 -16.18
CA VAL A 55 6.63 -1.32 -15.19
C VAL A 55 5.81 -2.46 -15.78
N ALA A 56 4.72 -2.15 -16.49
CA ALA A 56 3.85 -3.16 -17.09
C ALA A 56 4.54 -3.95 -18.22
N ALA A 57 5.38 -3.29 -19.01
CA ALA A 57 6.05 -3.92 -20.15
C ALA A 57 7.33 -4.68 -19.79
N ASN A 58 7.95 -4.40 -18.64
CA ASN A 58 9.29 -4.90 -18.30
C ASN A 58 9.37 -5.65 -16.96
N PRO A 59 8.58 -6.72 -16.75
CA PRO A 59 8.57 -7.44 -15.46
C PRO A 59 9.93 -8.05 -15.09
N GLY A 60 10.77 -8.36 -16.09
CA GLY A 60 12.11 -8.92 -15.87
C GLY A 60 13.12 -7.93 -15.27
N GLU A 61 12.88 -6.63 -15.37
CA GLU A 61 13.79 -5.60 -14.84
C GLU A 61 13.71 -5.47 -13.31
N PHE A 62 12.68 -6.04 -12.70
CA PHE A 62 12.42 -5.95 -11.25
C PHE A 62 12.75 -7.24 -10.50
N ARG A 63 13.50 -8.17 -11.11
CA ARG A 63 13.89 -9.45 -10.48
C ARG A 63 14.65 -9.27 -9.17
N ASP A 64 15.38 -8.17 -9.03
CA ASP A 64 16.17 -7.85 -7.85
C ASP A 64 15.46 -6.84 -6.91
N ALA A 65 14.20 -6.51 -7.19
CA ALA A 65 13.39 -5.58 -6.38
C ALA A 65 12.74 -6.29 -5.17
N PHE A 66 13.56 -6.90 -4.31
CA PHE A 66 13.09 -7.61 -3.10
C PHE A 66 13.90 -7.25 -1.86
N TRP A 67 13.32 -7.50 -0.69
CA TRP A 67 13.99 -7.35 0.60
C TRP A 67 14.48 -8.72 1.08
N GLU A 68 15.76 -8.82 1.43
CA GLU A 68 16.32 -9.97 2.14
C GLU A 68 16.62 -9.58 3.60
N ILE A 69 15.76 -10.00 4.53
CA ILE A 69 15.80 -9.53 5.92
C ILE A 69 16.31 -10.65 6.83
N ASN A 70 17.51 -10.48 7.39
CA ASN A 70 18.08 -11.42 8.35
C ASN A 70 17.39 -11.38 9.73
N SER A 71 17.20 -10.19 10.30
CA SER A 71 16.45 -10.04 11.56
C SER A 71 15.97 -8.60 11.78
N ILE A 72 14.83 -8.48 12.45
CA ILE A 72 14.34 -7.21 12.99
C ILE A 72 14.30 -7.35 14.50
N LYS A 73 14.98 -6.44 15.21
CA LYS A 73 15.02 -6.41 16.67
C LYS A 73 14.59 -5.03 17.14
N VAL A 74 13.54 -4.99 17.95
CA VAL A 74 13.01 -3.76 18.53
C VAL A 74 13.35 -3.74 20.01
N PHE A 75 13.97 -2.66 20.46
CA PHE A 75 14.34 -2.44 21.85
C PHE A 75 13.54 -1.28 22.42
N GLN A 76 13.27 -1.36 23.71
CA GLN A 76 12.67 -0.29 24.49
C GLN A 76 13.62 0.05 25.62
N GLN A 77 13.66 1.32 26.03
CA GLN A 77 14.38 1.69 27.24
C GLN A 77 13.74 0.95 28.42
N GLY A 78 14.55 0.19 29.15
CA GLY A 78 14.09 -0.48 30.36
C GLY A 78 13.61 0.58 31.35
N ARG A 79 12.38 0.43 31.87
CA ARG A 79 11.94 1.25 33.01
C ARG A 79 12.82 0.92 34.21
N SER A 80 13.75 1.80 34.54
CA SER A 80 14.42 1.85 35.84
C SER A 80 13.40 2.29 36.90
N GLY A 81 12.41 1.46 37.19
CA GLY A 81 11.33 1.79 38.14
C GLY A 81 10.04 1.00 37.90
N GLY A 82 9.96 -0.18 38.51
CA GLY A 82 8.71 -0.73 39.09
C GLY A 82 7.45 -0.81 38.22
N LYS A 83 7.40 -1.81 37.35
CA LYS A 83 6.31 -2.81 37.15
C LYS A 83 6.61 -3.52 35.83
N LYS A 84 6.67 -4.86 35.87
CA LYS A 84 6.95 -5.73 34.73
C LYS A 84 6.16 -5.25 33.50
N PRO A 85 6.73 -5.28 32.28
CA PRO A 85 5.95 -5.10 31.07
C PRO A 85 4.79 -6.09 31.12
N GLN A 86 3.58 -5.58 31.34
CA GLN A 86 2.38 -6.36 31.12
C GLN A 86 2.39 -6.61 29.62
N ALA A 87 2.71 -7.86 29.23
CA ALA A 87 2.46 -8.33 27.89
C ALA A 87 1.07 -7.83 27.50
N THR A 88 1.01 -7.00 26.46
CA THR A 88 -0.24 -6.50 25.89
C THR A 88 -1.17 -7.70 25.83
N GLN A 89 -2.21 -7.67 26.66
CA GLN A 89 -3.13 -8.79 26.76
C GLN A 89 -3.61 -9.04 25.33
N ARG A 90 -3.24 -10.20 24.81
CA ARG A 90 -3.87 -10.75 23.61
C ARG A 90 -5.37 -10.60 23.86
N PRO A 91 -6.16 -10.04 22.92
CA PRO A 91 -7.60 -10.00 23.08
C PRO A 91 -8.07 -11.39 23.53
N PRO A 92 -8.98 -11.50 24.51
CA PRO A 92 -9.45 -12.79 24.95
C PRO A 92 -9.89 -13.58 23.71
N LYS A 93 -9.28 -14.75 23.49
CA LYS A 93 -9.87 -15.75 22.60
C LYS A 93 -11.16 -16.17 23.29
N THR A 94 -12.25 -15.48 23.01
CA THR A 94 -13.59 -15.98 23.27
C THR A 94 -13.75 -17.22 22.39
N THR A 95 -13.58 -18.39 23.01
CA THR A 95 -14.09 -19.66 22.48
C THR A 95 -15.61 -19.60 22.55
N GLN A 96 -16.22 -18.84 21.64
CA GLN A 96 -17.64 -18.99 21.37
C GLN A 96 -17.79 -20.18 20.43
N ARG A 97 -18.39 -21.25 20.96
CA ARG A 97 -18.87 -22.39 20.20
C ARG A 97 -19.84 -21.84 19.13
N PRO A 98 -19.65 -22.16 17.84
CA PRO A 98 -20.62 -21.78 16.83
C PRO A 98 -22.00 -22.36 17.19
N PRO A 99 -23.10 -21.60 17.03
CA PRO A 99 -24.42 -22.20 16.93
C PRO A 99 -24.40 -23.20 15.78
N LYS A 100 -25.01 -24.36 16.00
CA LYS A 100 -25.13 -25.43 15.01
C LYS A 100 -26.14 -24.97 13.95
N THR A 101 -25.71 -24.16 12.98
CA THR A 101 -26.55 -23.73 11.87
C THR A 101 -26.60 -24.83 10.80
N ALA A 102 -27.81 -25.11 10.31
CA ALA A 102 -28.13 -26.16 9.36
C ALA A 102 -27.25 -26.12 8.10
N GLN A 103 -26.94 -27.31 7.58
CA GLN A 103 -26.20 -27.49 6.33
C GLN A 103 -26.96 -26.87 5.14
N PRO A 104 -26.28 -26.17 4.21
CA PRO A 104 -26.88 -25.81 2.93
C PRO A 104 -26.99 -27.05 2.02
N PRO A 105 -27.96 -27.07 1.08
CA PRO A 105 -28.14 -28.20 0.19
C PRO A 105 -26.95 -28.37 -0.74
N ARG A 106 -26.62 -29.63 -1.00
CA ARG A 106 -25.55 -30.10 -1.90
C ARG A 106 -25.77 -29.55 -3.31
N GLN A 107 -24.87 -28.68 -3.78
CA GLN A 107 -24.85 -28.29 -5.19
C GLN A 107 -24.07 -29.33 -6.00
N THR A 108 -24.76 -29.98 -6.94
CA THR A 108 -24.19 -30.80 -7.99
C THR A 108 -23.33 -29.94 -8.93
N GLN A 109 -22.10 -30.37 -9.18
CA GLN A 109 -21.17 -29.73 -10.10
C GLN A 109 -21.70 -29.82 -11.54
N GLY A 110 -21.97 -28.67 -12.16
CA GLY A 110 -22.21 -28.54 -13.60
C GLY A 110 -20.89 -28.28 -14.35
N PRO A 111 -20.83 -28.56 -15.67
CA PRO A 111 -19.58 -28.58 -16.43
C PRO A 111 -18.98 -27.19 -16.63
N LYS A 112 -17.63 -27.14 -16.65
CA LYS A 112 -16.81 -25.93 -16.86
C LYS A 112 -17.18 -25.25 -18.18
N SER A 113 -17.57 -23.97 -18.13
CA SER A 113 -17.78 -23.13 -19.31
C SER A 113 -16.47 -22.43 -19.72
N PRO A 114 -16.16 -22.25 -21.03
CA PRO A 114 -14.89 -21.69 -21.50
C PRO A 114 -14.79 -20.17 -21.28
N HIS A 115 -13.56 -19.68 -21.09
CA HIS A 115 -13.24 -18.26 -20.98
C HIS A 115 -13.63 -17.48 -22.25
N PRO A 116 -14.23 -16.27 -22.14
CA PRO A 116 -14.36 -15.39 -23.29
C PRO A 116 -13.02 -14.69 -23.63
N PRO A 117 -12.74 -14.40 -24.91
CA PRO A 117 -11.53 -13.69 -25.31
C PRO A 117 -11.53 -12.22 -24.85
N PRO A 118 -10.35 -11.58 -24.73
CA PRO A 118 -10.24 -10.21 -24.27
C PRO A 118 -10.88 -9.23 -25.27
N ARG A 119 -11.67 -8.30 -24.73
CA ARG A 119 -12.37 -7.25 -25.47
C ARG A 119 -11.36 -6.16 -25.83
N GLN A 120 -11.24 -5.83 -27.12
CA GLN A 120 -10.41 -4.70 -27.59
C GLN A 120 -10.98 -3.36 -27.08
N PRO A 121 -10.14 -2.34 -26.80
CA PRO A 121 -10.62 -1.03 -26.40
C PRO A 121 -11.24 -0.29 -27.58
N GLN A 122 -12.53 0.05 -27.48
CA GLN A 122 -13.22 0.89 -28.45
C GLN A 122 -12.89 2.36 -28.13
N GLN A 123 -12.23 3.04 -29.08
CA GLN A 123 -11.90 4.46 -28.99
C GLN A 123 -13.18 5.29 -28.79
N THR A 124 -13.23 6.05 -27.69
CA THR A 124 -14.26 7.07 -27.50
C THR A 124 -13.56 8.42 -27.66
N GLN A 125 -13.83 9.11 -28.76
CA GLN A 125 -13.43 10.50 -28.96
C GLN A 125 -14.26 11.38 -28.01
N GLN A 126 -13.62 12.28 -27.27
CA GLN A 126 -14.30 13.40 -26.63
C GLN A 126 -13.59 14.73 -26.98
N PRO A 127 -14.35 15.81 -27.22
CA PRO A 127 -13.83 17.09 -27.68
C PRO A 127 -13.26 17.93 -26.52
N HIS A 128 -12.23 18.72 -26.83
CA HIS A 128 -11.69 19.77 -25.96
C HIS A 128 -12.72 20.87 -25.70
N PRO A 129 -12.74 21.47 -24.51
CA PRO A 129 -12.40 22.89 -24.47
C PRO A 129 -11.63 23.34 -23.21
N GLY A 130 -10.80 24.37 -23.41
CA GLY A 130 -10.75 25.53 -22.52
C GLY A 130 -9.86 25.44 -21.28
N TRP A 131 -8.70 26.08 -21.39
CA TRP A 131 -7.90 26.54 -20.25
C TRP A 131 -8.68 27.58 -19.42
N GLY A 132 -8.74 27.39 -18.10
CA GLY A 132 -9.39 28.29 -17.17
C GLY A 132 -8.91 28.08 -15.74
N ASP A 133 -8.11 29.05 -15.30
CA ASP A 133 -7.63 29.38 -13.96
C ASP A 133 -8.51 28.89 -12.78
N SER A 134 -7.90 28.30 -11.74
CA SER A 134 -8.24 28.44 -10.30
C SER A 134 -7.76 27.27 -9.42
N GLY A 135 -6.89 27.58 -8.46
CA GLY A 135 -6.91 26.98 -7.12
C GLY A 135 -6.25 25.61 -6.94
N TYR A 136 -5.09 25.60 -6.28
CA TYR A 136 -4.53 24.39 -5.64
C TYR A 136 -5.50 23.87 -4.57
N GLY A 137 -6.40 22.97 -4.96
CA GLY A 137 -7.26 22.22 -4.08
C GLY A 137 -6.52 21.00 -3.54
N TYR A 138 -6.41 20.90 -2.22
CA TYR A 138 -6.00 19.67 -1.53
C TYR A 138 -6.97 18.53 -1.91
N GLN A 139 -6.47 17.50 -2.59
CA GLN A 139 -7.17 16.23 -2.69
C GLN A 139 -7.00 15.47 -1.37
N PRO A 140 -8.08 15.11 -0.65
CA PRO A 140 -7.95 14.24 0.50
C PRO A 140 -7.49 12.85 0.04
N ALA A 141 -6.53 12.28 0.78
CA ALA A 141 -6.05 10.92 0.58
C ALA A 141 -7.24 9.96 0.48
N GLN A 142 -7.27 9.15 -0.57
CA GLN A 142 -8.25 8.09 -0.71
C GLN A 142 -8.11 7.13 0.50
N PRO A 143 -9.20 6.72 1.15
CA PRO A 143 -9.11 5.76 2.24
C PRO A 143 -8.52 4.47 1.69
N PHE A 144 -7.39 4.07 2.27
CA PHE A 144 -6.74 2.79 2.01
C PHE A 144 -7.77 1.68 2.24
N GLN A 145 -8.32 1.14 1.15
CA GLN A 145 -9.20 0.00 1.21
C GLN A 145 -8.39 -1.13 1.81
N SER A 146 -8.77 -1.56 3.01
CA SER A 146 -8.16 -2.68 3.69
C SER A 146 -8.36 -3.94 2.85
N GLN A 147 -7.42 -4.21 1.94
CA GLN A 147 -7.26 -5.52 1.34
C GLN A 147 -6.82 -6.44 2.47
N ARG A 148 -7.81 -7.09 3.10
CA ARG A 148 -7.60 -8.14 4.10
C ARG A 148 -6.88 -9.28 3.40
N TRP A 149 -5.57 -9.36 3.55
CA TRP A 149 -4.81 -10.54 3.17
C TRP A 149 -5.23 -11.70 4.08
N ARG A 150 -6.06 -12.60 3.54
CA ARG A 150 -6.22 -13.95 4.11
C ARG A 150 -4.99 -14.74 3.66
N ALA A 151 -4.29 -15.31 4.63
CA ALA A 151 -3.26 -16.32 4.39
C ALA A 151 -3.82 -17.53 3.65
#